data_AF-A0AAU0U873-F1
#
_entry.id   AF-A0AAU0U873-F1
#
_cell.length_a   1.000
_cell.length_b   1.000
_cell.length_c   1.000
_cell.angle_alpha   90.00
_cell.angle_beta   90.00
_cell.angle_gamma   90.00
#
_symmetry.space_group_name_H-M   'P 1'
#
loop_
_entity.id
_entity.type
_entity.pdbx_description
1 polymer ?
#
loop_
_entity_poly.entity_id
_entity_poly.type
_entity_poly.pdbx_seq_one_letter_code
_entity_poly.pdbx_strand_id
1 'polypeptide(L)'
;MLLMIGYLTTPAATTGVTLSEFWAWVRYLAAITPGDAEMKLTHSFAELDAHQKTILSDDFGMGVSMLWLTDKLDLDLIVDGRYFMQQYAASLLVTQRRIAKRGPNKTPDFVARDTRGRWHVIECKGTQSGVDYSERQLSGGIAQKQSLLFPKGHVGQRLVCGLTIGIEGAEGSRLKVIDPVPDEPVEILSQDLPNATDAATRGVMSKLLRMAGFEISAEAVASPSGKVLAWGGKETRAAEDKRHQLIKERDVIARAELSDADSHKRLFDEKFIGRETRIELPRAIRVGGDFVSHVIVRQGINRDAVSELAEQPTIVELIKNSEFDWPELIGRNRTTSDGFSASLDIGKLFRAELILRR
;
A
#
# COMPACT_ATOMS: atom_id res chain seq x y z
N MET A 1 4.63 10.32 -7.82
CA MET A 1 4.09 10.56 -6.47
C MET A 1 2.67 10.06 -6.31
N LEU A 2 1.69 10.61 -7.05
CA LEU A 2 0.30 10.21 -6.86
C LEU A 2 0.15 8.68 -6.95
N LEU A 3 0.83 8.01 -7.91
CA LEU A 3 0.67 6.55 -8.17
C LEU A 3 0.98 5.73 -6.93
N MET A 4 1.99 6.19 -6.19
CA MET A 4 2.39 5.65 -4.91
C MET A 4 1.34 5.92 -3.82
N ILE A 5 0.74 7.12 -3.74
CA ILE A 5 -0.33 7.41 -2.77
C ILE A 5 -1.50 6.46 -2.96
N GLY A 6 -2.02 6.32 -4.19
CA GLY A 6 -3.14 5.42 -4.45
C GLY A 6 -2.83 3.96 -4.12
N TYR A 7 -1.61 3.50 -4.39
CA TYR A 7 -1.17 2.18 -3.93
C TYR A 7 -1.16 2.08 -2.40
N LEU A 8 -0.59 3.05 -1.69
CA LEU A 8 -0.43 3.00 -0.25
C LEU A 8 -1.76 3.13 0.51
N THR A 9 -2.68 3.96 0.03
CA THR A 9 -4.01 4.17 0.64
C THR A 9 -5.03 3.09 0.32
N THR A 10 -4.74 2.21 -0.67
CA THR A 10 -5.59 1.08 -0.97
C THR A 10 -5.55 0.08 0.20
N PRO A 11 -6.68 -0.24 0.84
CA PRO A 11 -6.69 -1.12 2.01
C PRO A 11 -6.51 -2.58 1.60
N ALA A 12 -5.63 -3.30 2.32
CA ALA A 12 -5.43 -4.73 2.11
C ALA A 12 -6.65 -5.60 2.47
N ALA A 13 -7.52 -5.21 3.42
CA ALA A 13 -8.56 -6.10 3.96
C ALA A 13 -9.93 -5.43 4.21
N THR A 14 -10.39 -4.58 3.28
CA THR A 14 -11.70 -3.89 3.37
C THR A 14 -12.46 -4.00 2.05
N THR A 15 -13.73 -4.40 2.08
CA THR A 15 -14.61 -4.47 0.89
C THR A 15 -15.47 -3.21 0.72
N GLY A 16 -15.89 -2.92 -0.52
CA GLY A 16 -16.81 -1.82 -0.82
C GLY A 16 -16.20 -0.42 -0.81
N VAL A 17 -14.87 -0.31 -0.82
CA VAL A 17 -14.15 0.97 -0.85
C VAL A 17 -13.54 1.16 -2.23
N THR A 18 -14.27 1.83 -3.12
CA THR A 18 -13.91 1.97 -4.54
C THR A 18 -13.17 3.27 -4.87
N LEU A 19 -13.34 4.32 -4.07
CA LEU A 19 -12.77 5.64 -4.36
C LEU A 19 -11.34 5.84 -3.85
N SER A 20 -10.92 5.14 -2.80
CA SER A 20 -9.58 5.31 -2.20
C SER A 20 -8.43 5.07 -3.19
N GLU A 21 -8.69 4.21 -4.17
CA GLU A 21 -7.76 3.79 -5.23
C GLU A 21 -7.59 4.88 -6.29
N PHE A 22 -8.58 5.79 -6.37
CA PHE A 22 -8.62 6.89 -7.32
C PHE A 22 -8.46 8.29 -6.71
N TRP A 23 -8.58 8.36 -5.39
CA TRP A 23 -8.72 9.61 -4.65
C TRP A 23 -7.56 10.58 -4.88
N ALA A 24 -6.33 10.07 -4.86
CA ALA A 24 -5.15 10.91 -5.04
C ALA A 24 -5.13 11.61 -6.40
N TRP A 25 -5.58 10.94 -7.47
CA TRP A 25 -5.65 11.52 -8.82
C TRP A 25 -6.69 12.62 -8.88
N VAL A 26 -7.90 12.33 -8.39
CA VAL A 26 -9.03 13.25 -8.47
C VAL A 26 -8.74 14.50 -7.65
N ARG A 27 -8.14 14.33 -6.47
CA ARG A 27 -8.01 15.40 -5.49
C ARG A 27 -6.76 16.25 -5.66
N TYR A 28 -5.61 15.65 -5.97
CA TYR A 28 -4.31 16.32 -5.83
C TYR A 28 -3.60 16.67 -7.13
N LEU A 29 -4.17 16.32 -8.29
CA LEU A 29 -3.54 16.61 -9.58
C LEU A 29 -3.30 18.11 -9.80
N ALA A 30 -4.20 18.96 -9.29
CA ALA A 30 -4.09 20.42 -9.36
C ALA A 30 -3.45 21.05 -8.11
N ALA A 31 -2.91 20.24 -7.19
CA ALA A 31 -2.36 20.72 -5.93
C ALA A 31 -0.95 21.28 -6.07
N ILE A 32 -0.16 20.73 -6.98
CA ILE A 32 1.24 21.13 -7.21
C ILE A 32 1.31 22.32 -8.16
N THR A 33 2.15 23.29 -7.84
CA THR A 33 2.43 24.46 -8.68
C THR A 33 2.99 24.02 -10.04
N PRO A 34 2.35 24.39 -11.17
CA PRO A 34 2.80 23.96 -12.49
C PRO A 34 4.23 24.41 -12.80
N GLY A 35 5.07 23.48 -13.25
CA GLY A 35 6.46 23.76 -13.64
C GLY A 35 7.43 23.98 -12.46
N ASP A 36 6.97 23.80 -11.21
CA ASP A 36 7.82 23.91 -10.03
C ASP A 36 8.64 22.64 -9.79
N ALA A 37 9.97 22.77 -9.75
CA ALA A 37 10.89 21.66 -9.51
C ALA A 37 11.02 21.29 -8.03
N GLU A 38 10.54 22.14 -7.12
CA GLU A 38 10.66 22.00 -5.67
C GLU A 38 9.40 21.41 -5.03
N MET A 39 8.45 20.94 -5.84
CA MET A 39 7.18 20.33 -5.43
C MET A 39 6.40 21.22 -4.44
N LYS A 40 6.17 22.47 -4.80
CA LYS A 40 5.36 23.41 -4.00
C LYS A 40 3.86 23.21 -4.23
N LEU A 41 3.07 23.48 -3.19
CA LEU A 41 1.62 23.57 -3.30
C LEU A 41 1.19 24.92 -3.86
N THR A 42 0.17 24.90 -4.71
CA THR A 42 -0.57 26.11 -5.10
C THR A 42 -1.21 26.76 -3.87
N HIS A 43 -1.40 28.09 -3.91
CA HIS A 43 -2.08 28.81 -2.83
C HIS A 43 -3.46 28.22 -2.49
N SER A 44 -4.24 27.84 -3.50
CA SER A 44 -5.59 27.26 -3.29
C SER A 44 -5.59 26.00 -2.43
N PHE A 45 -4.53 25.18 -2.51
CA PHE A 45 -4.40 23.97 -1.69
C PHE A 45 -3.74 24.25 -0.34
N ALA A 46 -2.84 25.23 -0.29
CA ALA A 46 -2.23 25.70 0.95
C ALA A 46 -3.22 26.42 1.88
N GLU A 47 -4.35 26.92 1.36
CA GLU A 47 -5.38 27.67 2.10
C GLU A 47 -6.64 26.85 2.44
N LEU A 48 -6.66 25.55 2.16
CA LEU A 48 -7.76 24.66 2.55
C LEU A 48 -8.07 24.75 4.05
N ASP A 49 -9.25 24.32 4.49
CA ASP A 49 -9.50 24.23 5.94
C ASP A 49 -8.53 23.24 6.61
N ALA A 50 -8.35 23.41 7.93
CA ALA A 50 -7.36 22.66 8.69
C ALA A 50 -7.51 21.14 8.56
N HIS A 51 -8.72 20.60 8.46
CA HIS A 51 -8.94 19.15 8.36
C HIS A 51 -8.49 18.63 7.00
N GLN A 52 -8.80 19.36 5.92
CA GLN A 52 -8.39 18.99 4.58
C GLN A 52 -6.87 19.15 4.37
N LYS A 53 -6.24 20.14 5.02
CA LYS A 53 -4.77 20.27 5.02
C LYS A 53 -4.08 19.09 5.69
N THR A 54 -4.61 18.61 6.82
CA THR A 54 -4.03 17.45 7.51
C THR A 54 -4.06 16.22 6.61
N ILE A 55 -5.20 15.91 5.98
CA ILE A 55 -5.32 14.76 5.06
C ILE A 55 -4.32 14.89 3.90
N LEU A 56 -4.26 16.06 3.24
CA LEU A 56 -3.28 16.28 2.17
C LEU A 56 -1.85 16.07 2.65
N SER A 57 -1.52 16.61 3.82
CA SER A 57 -0.16 16.56 4.36
C SER A 57 0.24 15.13 4.69
N ASP A 58 -0.66 14.34 5.29
CA ASP A 58 -0.43 12.93 5.57
C ASP A 58 -0.25 12.13 4.27
N ASP A 59 -1.11 12.34 3.27
CA ASP A 59 -1.04 11.66 1.97
C ASP A 59 0.26 11.98 1.23
N PHE A 60 0.66 13.25 1.19
CA PHE A 60 1.91 13.67 0.54
C PHE A 60 3.12 13.20 1.34
N GLY A 61 3.07 13.31 2.66
CA GLY A 61 4.13 12.85 3.56
C GLY A 61 4.44 11.37 3.34
N MET A 62 3.40 10.55 3.27
CA MET A 62 3.49 9.14 2.89
C MET A 62 3.99 8.95 1.46
N GLY A 63 3.32 9.56 0.47
CA GLY A 63 3.57 9.32 -0.95
C GLY A 63 4.98 9.69 -1.40
N VAL A 64 5.49 10.85 -0.96
CA VAL A 64 6.83 11.34 -1.31
C VAL A 64 7.90 10.52 -0.60
N SER A 65 7.72 10.25 0.69
CA SER A 65 8.67 9.46 1.47
C SER A 65 8.82 8.06 0.88
N MET A 66 7.72 7.36 0.62
CA MET A 66 7.75 6.01 0.08
C MET A 66 8.24 5.96 -1.37
N LEU A 67 7.96 6.98 -2.18
CA LEU A 67 8.54 7.10 -3.52
C LEU A 67 10.07 7.20 -3.46
N TRP A 68 10.59 8.07 -2.59
CA TRP A 68 12.03 8.24 -2.40
C TRP A 68 12.68 6.96 -1.83
N LEU A 69 12.08 6.35 -0.82
CA LEU A 69 12.60 5.13 -0.20
C LEU A 69 12.59 3.93 -1.14
N THR A 70 11.56 3.79 -1.96
CA THR A 70 11.49 2.75 -2.99
C THR A 70 12.67 2.84 -3.95
N ASP A 71 13.05 4.05 -4.35
CA ASP A 71 14.22 4.28 -5.21
C ASP A 71 15.54 3.95 -4.50
N LYS A 72 15.66 4.28 -3.20
CA LYS A 72 16.91 4.11 -2.44
C LYS A 72 17.14 2.72 -1.85
N LEU A 73 16.07 2.00 -1.54
CA LEU A 73 16.14 0.74 -0.81
C LEU A 73 15.78 -0.47 -1.67
N ASP A 74 15.38 -0.30 -2.93
CA ASP A 74 14.93 -1.40 -3.78
C ASP A 74 13.78 -2.21 -3.14
N LEU A 75 12.76 -1.52 -2.63
CA LEU A 75 11.62 -2.15 -1.95
C LEU A 75 10.81 -3.04 -2.90
N ASP A 76 10.44 -4.24 -2.46
CA ASP A 76 9.62 -5.21 -3.21
C ASP A 76 8.25 -5.47 -2.55
N LEU A 77 8.21 -5.58 -1.23
CA LEU A 77 6.97 -5.68 -0.46
C LEU A 77 6.78 -4.40 0.35
N ILE A 78 5.59 -3.78 0.23
CA ILE A 78 5.18 -2.65 1.06
C ILE A 78 3.78 -2.96 1.58
N VAL A 79 3.67 -3.16 2.90
CA VAL A 79 2.40 -3.56 3.53
C VAL A 79 2.05 -2.63 4.69
N ASP A 80 0.75 -2.36 4.85
CA ASP A 80 0.23 -1.54 5.93
C ASP A 80 0.58 -2.19 7.27
N GLY A 81 1.24 -1.46 8.17
CA GLY A 81 1.76 -2.05 9.41
C GLY A 81 0.66 -2.63 10.30
N ARG A 82 -0.53 -2.03 10.30
CA ARG A 82 -1.71 -2.58 10.99
C ARG A 82 -2.13 -3.93 10.43
N TYR A 83 -2.25 -4.06 9.11
CA TYR A 83 -2.63 -5.32 8.46
C TYR A 83 -1.57 -6.39 8.72
N PHE A 84 -0.29 -6.04 8.52
CA PHE A 84 0.83 -6.94 8.79
C PHE A 84 0.78 -7.49 10.21
N MET A 85 0.61 -6.63 11.22
CA MET A 85 0.56 -7.05 12.62
C MET A 85 -0.65 -7.90 12.95
N GLN A 86 -1.81 -7.62 12.34
CA GLN A 86 -3.02 -8.43 12.54
C GLN A 86 -2.85 -9.84 11.96
N GLN A 87 -2.34 -9.95 10.73
CA GLN A 87 -2.13 -11.26 10.09
C GLN A 87 -0.99 -12.03 10.74
N TYR A 88 0.12 -11.37 11.04
CA TYR A 88 1.23 -11.97 11.76
C TYR A 88 0.78 -12.49 13.14
N ALA A 89 0.07 -11.68 13.93
CA ALA A 89 -0.44 -12.15 15.23
C ALA A 89 -1.44 -13.30 15.10
N ALA A 90 -2.30 -13.30 14.07
CA ALA A 90 -3.23 -14.39 13.80
C ALA A 90 -2.51 -15.69 13.39
N SER A 91 -1.39 -15.60 12.66
CA SER A 91 -0.60 -16.79 12.30
C SER A 91 0.08 -17.47 13.50
N LEU A 92 0.27 -16.74 14.61
CA LEU A 92 0.95 -17.21 15.83
C LEU A 92 0.01 -17.81 16.89
N LEU A 93 -1.23 -18.16 16.55
CA LEU A 93 -2.33 -18.55 17.44
C LEU A 93 -2.13 -19.83 18.31
N VAL A 94 -0.88 -20.22 18.64
CA VAL A 94 -0.52 -21.34 19.54
C VAL A 94 0.24 -20.87 20.81
N THR A 95 0.65 -19.61 20.95
CA THR A 95 1.20 -19.10 22.24
C THR A 95 0.77 -17.67 22.59
N GLN A 96 -0.46 -17.57 23.10
CA GLN A 96 -1.17 -16.36 23.57
C GLN A 96 -0.51 -15.52 24.71
N ARG A 97 0.74 -15.76 25.12
CA ARG A 97 1.31 -15.10 26.33
C ARG A 97 2.22 -13.89 26.10
N ARG A 98 2.74 -13.63 24.90
CA ARG A 98 3.71 -12.52 24.68
C ARG A 98 3.13 -11.20 24.17
N ILE A 99 2.01 -11.21 23.46
CA ILE A 99 1.45 -9.99 22.82
C ILE A 99 0.43 -9.28 23.73
N ALA A 100 -0.12 -9.98 24.73
CA ALA A 100 -1.29 -9.59 25.52
C ALA A 100 -1.10 -8.45 26.56
N LYS A 101 -0.07 -7.60 26.47
CA LYS A 101 0.10 -6.49 27.44
C LYS A 101 -0.07 -5.08 26.89
N ARG A 102 -0.08 -4.86 25.58
CA ARG A 102 -0.08 -3.48 25.03
C ARG A 102 -0.89 -3.45 23.73
N GLY A 103 -2.01 -2.72 23.77
CA GLY A 103 -3.08 -2.80 22.78
C GLY A 103 -2.73 -2.32 21.36
N PRO A 104 -3.72 -2.34 20.45
CA PRO A 104 -3.59 -2.09 19.00
C PRO A 104 -3.12 -0.68 18.55
N ASN A 105 -2.63 0.17 19.45
CA ASN A 105 -2.50 1.62 19.19
C ASN A 105 -1.12 2.11 18.72
N LYS A 106 -0.14 1.24 18.44
CA LYS A 106 1.23 1.68 18.12
C LYS A 106 1.89 0.93 16.96
N THR A 107 1.14 0.64 15.90
CA THR A 107 1.69 0.02 14.69
C THR A 107 2.40 1.06 13.81
N PRO A 108 3.50 0.69 13.12
CA PRO A 108 4.11 1.56 12.13
C PRO A 108 3.15 1.80 10.96
N ASP A 109 3.36 2.88 10.21
CA ASP A 109 2.58 3.12 8.98
C ASP A 109 2.81 1.98 7.99
N PHE A 110 4.08 1.62 7.73
CA PHE A 110 4.44 0.54 6.81
C PHE A 110 5.49 -0.41 7.40
N VAL A 111 5.37 -1.67 7.01
CA VAL A 111 6.43 -2.66 7.08
C VAL A 111 6.79 -3.00 5.64
N ALA A 112 8.07 -2.92 5.29
CA ALA A 112 8.53 -3.13 3.93
C ALA A 112 9.69 -4.12 3.87
N ARG A 113 9.87 -4.77 2.72
CA ARG A 113 11.02 -5.63 2.43
C ARG A 113 11.76 -5.09 1.22
N ASP A 114 13.09 -5.19 1.21
CA ASP A 114 13.90 -4.96 0.02
C ASP A 114 14.13 -6.25 -0.77
N THR A 115 14.57 -6.10 -2.03
CA THR A 115 14.94 -7.23 -2.90
C THR A 115 16.09 -8.10 -2.37
N ARG A 116 16.76 -7.69 -1.28
CA ARG A 116 17.80 -8.48 -0.59
C ARG A 116 17.24 -9.22 0.62
N GLY A 117 15.94 -9.14 0.87
CA GLY A 117 15.26 -9.81 1.98
C GLY A 117 15.42 -9.12 3.33
N ARG A 118 15.87 -7.85 3.37
CA ARG A 118 15.92 -7.05 4.59
C ARG A 118 14.60 -6.33 4.81
N TRP A 119 14.19 -6.24 6.06
CA TRP A 119 12.92 -5.68 6.47
C TRP A 119 13.09 -4.32 7.12
N HIS A 120 12.30 -3.37 6.64
CA HIS A 120 12.31 -1.98 7.04
C HIS A 120 10.99 -1.66 7.74
N VAL A 121 11.09 -0.84 8.79
CA VAL A 121 9.92 -0.30 9.49
C VAL A 121 9.86 1.18 9.13
N ILE A 122 8.76 1.66 8.58
CA ILE A 122 8.70 3.01 8.01
C ILE A 122 7.51 3.74 8.59
N GLU A 123 7.79 4.95 9.06
CA GLU A 123 6.82 5.92 9.55
C GLU A 123 6.89 7.19 8.68
N CYS A 124 5.73 7.70 8.28
CA CYS A 124 5.64 8.86 7.42
C CYS A 124 4.86 9.99 8.12
N LYS A 125 5.35 11.22 7.95
CA LYS A 125 4.71 12.45 8.43
C LYS A 125 4.82 13.49 7.33
N GLY A 126 3.76 14.25 7.14
CA GLY A 126 3.81 15.44 6.31
C GLY A 126 3.20 16.64 7.02
N THR A 127 3.68 17.83 6.67
CA THR A 127 3.18 19.08 7.25
C THR A 127 3.36 20.24 6.28
N GLN A 128 2.48 21.23 6.40
CA GLN A 128 2.60 22.54 5.76
C GLN A 128 3.07 23.63 6.75
N SER A 129 3.28 23.27 8.03
CA SER A 129 3.57 24.21 9.13
C SER A 129 5.06 24.54 9.31
N GLY A 130 5.88 24.22 8.32
CA GLY A 130 7.32 24.51 8.32
C GLY A 130 8.19 23.49 9.07
N VAL A 131 9.51 23.74 9.01
CA VAL A 131 10.56 22.81 9.45
C VAL A 131 10.48 22.55 10.96
N ASP A 132 10.33 23.57 11.78
CA ASP A 132 10.32 23.41 13.25
C ASP A 132 9.17 22.53 13.74
N TYR A 133 8.03 22.56 13.05
CA TYR A 133 6.91 21.67 13.33
C TYR A 133 7.24 20.23 12.88
N SER A 134 7.82 20.07 11.69
CA SER A 134 8.28 18.77 11.20
C SER A 134 9.30 18.12 12.15
N GLU A 135 10.26 18.88 12.67
CA GLU A 135 11.26 18.38 13.63
C GLU A 135 10.61 17.86 14.91
N ARG A 136 9.62 18.58 15.45
CA ARG A 136 8.84 18.12 16.60
C ARG A 136 8.04 16.86 16.30
N GLN A 137 7.44 16.75 15.12
CA GLN A 137 6.74 15.54 14.69
C GLN A 137 7.68 14.35 14.53
N LEU A 138 8.90 14.56 14.03
CA LEU A 138 9.92 13.52 13.95
C LEU A 138 10.31 13.02 15.35
N SER A 139 10.57 13.93 16.29
CA SER A 139 10.84 13.54 17.69
C SER A 139 9.67 12.77 18.32
N GLY A 140 8.43 13.18 18.05
CA GLY A 140 7.23 12.46 18.47
C GLY A 140 7.11 11.07 17.84
N GLY A 141 7.42 10.95 16.55
CA GLY A 141 7.39 9.69 15.80
C GLY A 141 8.35 8.64 16.37
N ILE A 142 9.54 9.07 16.83
CA ILE A 142 10.52 8.21 17.53
C ILE A 142 9.88 7.61 18.80
N ALA A 143 9.21 8.43 19.61
CA ALA A 143 8.64 8.01 20.89
C ALA A 143 7.29 7.27 20.76
N GLN A 144 6.57 7.43 19.64
CA GLN A 144 5.16 7.05 19.56
C GLN A 144 4.87 5.63 19.06
N LYS A 145 5.77 4.92 18.37
CA LYS A 145 5.38 3.66 17.69
C LYS A 145 6.34 2.50 17.93
N GLN A 146 5.76 1.31 18.14
CA GLN A 146 6.50 0.08 18.37
C GLN A 146 7.24 -0.28 17.09
N SER A 147 8.56 -0.32 17.14
CA SER A 147 9.35 -0.81 16.02
C SER A 147 9.37 -2.34 16.02
N LEU A 148 9.49 -2.93 14.84
CA LEU A 148 9.73 -4.36 14.69
C LEU A 148 11.24 -4.62 14.62
N LEU A 149 11.68 -5.68 15.28
CA LEU A 149 13.04 -6.19 15.16
C LEU A 149 13.01 -7.56 14.48
N PHE A 150 13.52 -7.61 13.26
CA PHE A 150 13.66 -8.84 12.49
C PHE A 150 14.92 -9.61 12.89
N PRO A 151 15.00 -10.93 12.61
CA PRO A 151 16.15 -11.73 12.96
C PRO A 151 17.41 -11.27 12.22
N LYS A 152 18.60 -11.55 12.78
CA LYS A 152 19.90 -11.19 12.19
C LYS A 152 19.98 -11.71 10.74
N GLY A 153 20.46 -10.86 9.84
CA GLY A 153 20.49 -11.13 8.40
C GLY A 153 19.27 -10.63 7.63
N HIS A 154 18.16 -10.34 8.33
CA HIS A 154 16.92 -9.82 7.74
C HIS A 154 16.57 -8.40 8.22
N VAL A 155 17.49 -7.74 8.93
CA VAL A 155 17.27 -6.40 9.49
C VAL A 155 17.61 -5.32 8.45
N GLY A 156 16.63 -4.48 8.14
CA GLY A 156 16.78 -3.20 7.45
C GLY A 156 16.69 -2.01 8.42
N GLN A 157 16.50 -0.82 7.87
CA GLN A 157 16.40 0.44 8.63
C GLN A 157 15.02 0.64 9.28
N ARG A 158 14.97 1.46 10.33
CA ARG A 158 13.74 1.87 11.02
C ARG A 158 13.55 3.36 10.80
N LEU A 159 12.86 3.71 9.73
CA LEU A 159 12.89 5.06 9.20
C LEU A 159 11.70 5.87 9.68
N VAL A 160 11.96 7.09 10.14
CA VAL A 160 10.94 8.13 10.31
C VAL A 160 11.19 9.20 9.26
N CYS A 161 10.19 9.42 8.40
CA CYS A 161 10.25 10.35 7.29
C CYS A 161 9.32 11.53 7.55
N GLY A 162 9.87 12.74 7.47
CA GLY A 162 9.14 14.00 7.65
C GLY A 162 9.22 14.84 6.39
N LEU A 163 8.09 15.05 5.73
CA LEU A 163 7.96 15.96 4.61
C LEU A 163 7.42 17.31 5.10
N THR A 164 8.24 18.36 4.97
CA THR A 164 7.74 19.74 4.99
C THR A 164 7.36 20.12 3.57
N ILE A 165 6.09 20.44 3.35
CA ILE A 165 5.56 20.76 2.03
C ILE A 165 5.68 22.27 1.81
N GLY A 166 6.41 22.65 0.75
CA GLY A 166 6.58 24.03 0.33
C GLY A 166 5.30 24.62 -0.24
N ILE A 167 5.19 25.95 -0.18
CA ILE A 167 4.04 26.70 -0.70
C ILE A 167 4.54 27.62 -1.81
N GLU A 168 3.71 27.84 -2.83
CA GLU A 168 3.95 28.80 -3.90
C GLU A 168 4.41 30.16 -3.34
N GLY A 169 5.48 30.71 -3.92
CA GLY A 169 6.09 31.95 -3.44
C GLY A 169 6.95 31.84 -2.17
N ALA A 170 7.08 30.64 -1.58
CA ALA A 170 7.91 30.38 -0.40
C ALA A 170 9.03 29.35 -0.67
N GLU A 171 9.63 28.82 0.40
CA GLU A 171 10.65 27.77 0.35
C GLU A 171 10.11 26.47 -0.26
N GLY A 172 11.01 25.73 -0.91
CA GLY A 172 10.72 24.42 -1.49
C GLY A 172 10.36 23.35 -0.47
N SER A 173 9.76 22.26 -0.96
CA SER A 173 9.49 21.09 -0.12
C SER A 173 10.79 20.43 0.33
N ARG A 174 10.81 19.95 1.57
CA ARG A 174 11.96 19.29 2.19
C ARG A 174 11.56 17.95 2.80
N LEU A 175 12.21 16.88 2.36
CA LEU A 175 12.11 15.57 2.98
C LEU A 175 13.30 15.35 3.92
N LYS A 176 13.01 15.01 5.19
CA LYS A 176 14.01 14.57 6.17
C LYS A 176 13.73 13.12 6.54
N VAL A 177 14.78 12.30 6.53
CA VAL A 177 14.72 10.88 6.90
C VAL A 177 15.71 10.63 8.03
N ILE A 178 15.28 9.97 9.09
CA ILE A 178 16.11 9.57 10.23
C ILE A 178 15.92 8.09 10.53
N ASP A 179 16.93 7.44 11.10
CA ASP A 179 16.92 6.03 11.52
C ASP A 179 17.12 5.93 13.04
N PRO A 180 16.08 6.19 13.86
CA PRO A 180 16.18 6.11 15.31
C PRO A 180 16.43 4.70 15.84
N VAL A 181 17.14 4.62 16.96
CA VAL A 181 17.25 3.39 17.76
C VAL A 181 15.92 3.14 18.47
N PRO A 182 15.34 1.93 18.40
CA PRO A 182 14.08 1.63 19.08
C PRO A 182 14.29 1.39 20.58
N ASP A 183 13.41 1.93 21.43
CA ASP A 183 13.49 1.71 22.88
C ASP A 183 13.03 0.29 23.28
N GLU A 184 11.90 -0.18 22.74
CA GLU A 184 11.30 -1.48 23.08
C GLU A 184 10.66 -2.14 21.84
N PRO A 185 11.45 -2.74 20.94
CA PRO A 185 10.92 -3.32 19.72
C PRO A 185 10.16 -4.63 19.99
N VAL A 186 9.20 -4.94 19.13
CA VAL A 186 8.60 -6.28 19.04
C VAL A 186 9.49 -7.14 18.18
N GLU A 187 10.04 -8.21 18.76
CA GLU A 187 10.91 -9.14 18.04
C GLU A 187 10.11 -10.14 17.19
N ILE A 188 10.52 -10.30 15.94
CA ILE A 188 10.12 -11.38 15.04
C ILE A 188 11.22 -12.43 15.08
N LEU A 189 10.88 -13.66 15.45
CA LEU A 189 11.85 -14.74 15.56
C LEU A 189 12.13 -15.35 14.17
N SER A 190 13.30 -15.98 13.99
CA SER A 190 13.66 -16.61 12.72
C SER A 190 12.64 -17.64 12.24
N GLN A 191 12.05 -18.40 13.17
CA GLN A 191 11.00 -19.38 12.88
C GLN A 191 9.68 -18.75 12.40
N ASP A 192 9.45 -17.47 12.71
CA ASP A 192 8.23 -16.74 12.39
C ASP A 192 8.37 -15.92 11.09
N LEU A 193 9.59 -15.84 10.52
CA LEU A 193 9.87 -15.12 9.28
C LEU A 193 9.00 -15.60 8.08
N PRO A 194 8.68 -16.90 7.93
CA PRO A 194 7.73 -17.34 6.92
C PRO A 194 6.35 -16.72 7.06
N ASN A 195 5.84 -16.58 8.28
CA ASN A 195 4.56 -15.96 8.56
C ASN A 195 4.58 -14.45 8.26
N ALA A 196 5.68 -13.77 8.63
CA ALA A 196 5.89 -12.37 8.29
C ALA A 196 5.88 -12.14 6.76
N THR A 197 6.58 -13.02 6.03
CA THR A 197 6.65 -12.97 4.57
C THR A 197 5.28 -13.25 3.94
N ASP A 198 4.55 -14.25 4.44
CA ASP A 198 3.19 -14.57 3.98
C ASP A 198 2.22 -13.40 4.18
N ALA A 199 2.22 -12.79 5.38
CA ALA A 199 1.41 -11.61 5.67
C ALA A 199 1.71 -10.45 4.71
N ALA A 200 2.99 -10.14 4.46
CA ALA A 200 3.35 -9.08 3.53
C ALA A 200 2.98 -9.40 2.08
N THR A 201 3.21 -10.64 1.64
CA THR A 201 2.91 -11.11 0.27
C THR A 201 1.41 -11.03 -0.01
N ARG A 202 0.58 -11.51 0.92
CA ARG A 202 -0.89 -11.39 0.84
C ARG A 202 -1.37 -9.95 0.85
N GLY A 203 -0.77 -9.12 1.72
CA GLY A 203 -1.10 -7.71 1.83
C GLY A 203 -0.85 -6.97 0.52
N VAL A 204 0.32 -7.19 -0.09
CA VAL A 204 0.66 -6.62 -1.40
C VAL A 204 -0.29 -7.16 -2.48
N MET A 205 -0.43 -8.47 -2.62
CA MET A 205 -1.27 -9.05 -3.69
C MET A 205 -2.73 -8.61 -3.58
N SER A 206 -3.29 -8.55 -2.38
CA SER A 206 -4.65 -8.04 -2.16
C SER A 206 -4.81 -6.58 -2.61
N LYS A 207 -3.86 -5.70 -2.26
CA LYS A 207 -3.90 -4.29 -2.69
C LYS A 207 -3.89 -4.19 -4.21
N LEU A 208 -3.06 -4.98 -4.88
CA LEU A 208 -2.96 -5.00 -6.34
C LEU A 208 -4.24 -5.54 -6.98
N LEU A 209 -4.83 -6.60 -6.42
CA LEU A 209 -6.08 -7.18 -6.91
C LEU A 209 -7.20 -6.16 -6.84
N ARG A 210 -7.30 -5.46 -5.71
CA ARG A 210 -8.28 -4.39 -5.52
C ARG A 210 -8.08 -3.28 -6.55
N MET A 211 -6.84 -2.79 -6.69
CA MET A 211 -6.50 -1.77 -7.68
C MET A 211 -6.81 -2.22 -9.12
N ALA A 212 -6.70 -3.49 -9.45
CA ALA A 212 -7.07 -4.02 -10.76
C ALA A 212 -8.58 -4.25 -10.93
N GLY A 213 -9.37 -4.17 -9.85
CA GLY A 213 -10.83 -4.33 -9.84
C GLY A 213 -11.33 -5.70 -9.37
N PHE A 214 -10.45 -6.55 -8.82
CA PHE A 214 -10.78 -7.88 -8.30
C PHE A 214 -11.01 -7.82 -6.77
N GLU A 215 -12.11 -7.20 -6.36
CA GLU A 215 -12.40 -6.90 -4.96
C GLU A 215 -12.61 -8.14 -4.09
N ILE A 216 -13.29 -9.15 -4.63
CA ILE A 216 -13.62 -10.38 -3.89
C ILE A 216 -12.36 -11.24 -3.75
N SER A 217 -11.59 -11.36 -4.83
CA SER A 217 -10.30 -12.07 -4.83
C SER A 217 -9.28 -11.40 -3.92
N ALA A 218 -9.26 -10.06 -3.88
CA ALA A 218 -8.46 -9.32 -2.92
C ALA A 218 -8.79 -9.72 -1.46
N GLU A 219 -10.07 -9.82 -1.10
CA GLU A 219 -10.47 -10.28 0.24
C GLU A 219 -10.10 -11.76 0.49
N ALA A 220 -10.22 -12.62 -0.52
CA ALA A 220 -9.83 -14.02 -0.43
C ALA A 220 -8.34 -14.18 -0.11
N VAL A 221 -7.47 -13.45 -0.81
CA VAL A 221 -6.02 -13.47 -0.60
C VAL A 221 -5.64 -12.85 0.74
N ALA A 222 -6.25 -11.72 1.10
CA ALA A 222 -5.91 -10.97 2.30
C ALA A 222 -6.26 -11.69 3.60
N SER A 223 -7.28 -12.54 3.59
CA SER A 223 -7.81 -13.19 4.78
C SER A 223 -8.37 -14.57 4.41
N PRO A 224 -7.49 -15.53 4.07
CA PRO A 224 -7.91 -16.83 3.52
C PRO A 224 -8.75 -17.63 4.51
N SER A 225 -8.46 -17.51 5.81
CA SER A 225 -9.22 -18.13 6.91
C SER A 225 -10.47 -17.34 7.33
N GLY A 226 -10.87 -16.31 6.58
CA GLY A 226 -11.94 -15.38 6.95
C GLY A 226 -11.45 -14.22 7.82
N LYS A 227 -12.36 -13.30 8.18
CA LYS A 227 -12.04 -12.18 9.09
C LYS A 227 -11.60 -12.73 10.43
N VAL A 228 -10.42 -12.32 10.89
CA VAL A 228 -9.90 -12.66 12.22
C VAL A 228 -10.94 -12.27 13.25
N LEU A 229 -11.55 -13.25 13.92
CA LEU A 229 -12.47 -12.99 15.02
C LEU A 229 -11.70 -12.28 16.13
N ALA A 230 -12.30 -11.20 16.63
CA ALA A 230 -11.72 -10.46 17.74
C ALA A 230 -11.49 -11.40 18.94
N TRP A 231 -10.28 -11.29 19.48
CA TRP A 231 -9.76 -11.81 20.74
C TRP A 231 -10.81 -12.45 21.68
N GLY A 232 -10.67 -13.75 21.95
CA GLY A 232 -11.13 -14.37 23.21
C GLY A 232 -12.45 -15.16 23.18
N GLY A 233 -13.08 -15.38 22.02
CA GLY A 233 -14.23 -16.29 21.93
C GLY A 233 -13.82 -17.76 21.85
N LYS A 234 -14.47 -18.66 22.62
CA LYS A 234 -14.45 -20.09 22.29
C LYS A 234 -15.27 -20.28 21.02
N GLU A 235 -14.61 -20.61 19.91
CA GLU A 235 -15.29 -20.96 18.67
C GLU A 235 -16.14 -22.22 18.92
N THR A 236 -17.45 -22.10 18.70
CA THR A 236 -18.35 -23.25 18.71
C THR A 236 -18.23 -23.98 17.38
N ARG A 237 -18.51 -25.29 17.36
CA ARG A 237 -18.55 -26.06 16.11
C ARG A 237 -19.45 -25.42 15.05
N ALA A 238 -20.60 -24.87 15.45
CA ALA A 238 -21.51 -24.16 14.55
C ALA A 238 -20.91 -22.85 13.98
N ALA A 239 -20.11 -22.12 14.77
CA ALA A 239 -19.42 -20.93 14.28
C ALA A 239 -18.32 -21.29 13.27
N GLU A 240 -17.61 -22.38 13.53
CA GLU A 240 -16.58 -22.91 12.64
C GLU A 240 -17.16 -23.43 11.33
N ASP A 241 -18.25 -24.20 11.38
CA ASP A 241 -18.97 -24.68 10.20
C ASP A 241 -19.46 -23.50 9.35
N LYS A 242 -20.00 -22.45 9.98
CA LYS A 242 -20.42 -21.22 9.31
C LYS A 242 -19.24 -20.48 8.66
N ARG A 243 -18.08 -20.42 9.33
CA ARG A 243 -16.86 -19.81 8.78
C ARG A 243 -16.38 -20.57 7.54
N HIS A 244 -16.33 -21.89 7.60
CA HIS A 244 -15.97 -22.73 6.45
C HIS A 244 -16.93 -22.54 5.27
N GLN A 245 -18.23 -22.44 5.54
CA GLN A 245 -19.22 -22.20 4.50
C GLN A 245 -19.00 -20.84 3.82
N LEU A 246 -18.78 -19.77 4.60
CA LEU A 246 -18.49 -18.44 4.06
C LEU A 246 -17.20 -18.42 3.23
N ILE A 247 -16.16 -19.14 3.66
CA ILE A 247 -14.91 -19.25 2.89
C ILE A 247 -15.15 -19.95 1.55
N LYS A 248 -15.91 -21.05 1.55
CA LYS A 248 -16.25 -21.78 0.31
C LYS A 248 -17.08 -20.93 -0.65
N GLU A 249 -18.08 -20.21 -0.13
CA GLU A 249 -18.90 -19.30 -0.95
C GLU A 249 -18.04 -18.19 -1.56
N ARG A 250 -17.17 -17.57 -0.75
CA ARG A 250 -16.23 -16.55 -1.25
C ARG A 250 -15.27 -17.12 -2.29
N ASP A 251 -14.75 -18.33 -2.10
CA ASP A 251 -13.84 -18.96 -3.07
C ASP A 251 -14.50 -19.14 -4.43
N VAL A 252 -15.75 -19.60 -4.45
CA VAL A 252 -16.53 -19.74 -5.70
C VAL A 252 -16.73 -18.38 -6.39
N ILE A 253 -17.08 -17.34 -5.63
CA ILE A 253 -17.30 -16.00 -6.19
C ILE A 253 -15.98 -15.38 -6.68
N ALA A 254 -14.88 -15.52 -5.92
CA ALA A 254 -13.55 -15.05 -6.31
C ALA A 254 -13.08 -15.76 -7.59
N ARG A 255 -13.30 -17.07 -7.70
CA ARG A 255 -12.99 -17.83 -8.91
C ARG A 255 -13.76 -17.32 -10.13
N ALA A 256 -15.06 -17.03 -9.95
CA ALA A 256 -15.88 -16.46 -11.01
C ALA A 256 -15.41 -15.05 -11.42
N GLU A 257 -15.00 -14.22 -10.45
CA GLU A 257 -14.45 -12.89 -10.69
C GLU A 257 -13.14 -12.95 -11.51
N LEU A 258 -12.23 -13.87 -11.16
CA LEU A 258 -10.94 -14.05 -11.85
C LEU A 258 -11.09 -14.69 -13.23
N SER A 259 -12.09 -15.55 -13.42
CA SER A 259 -12.35 -16.25 -14.68
C SER A 259 -13.28 -15.49 -15.62
N ASP A 260 -13.75 -14.30 -15.23
CA ASP A 260 -14.70 -13.52 -16.02
C ASP A 260 -14.09 -13.10 -17.36
N ALA A 261 -14.77 -13.48 -18.45
CA ALA A 261 -14.33 -13.16 -19.79
C ALA A 261 -14.30 -11.65 -20.06
N ASP A 262 -15.13 -10.86 -19.37
CA ASP A 262 -15.10 -9.41 -19.48
C ASP A 262 -13.88 -8.79 -18.78
N SER A 263 -13.37 -9.41 -17.72
CA SER A 263 -12.07 -9.06 -17.14
C SER A 263 -10.95 -9.24 -18.18
N HIS A 264 -10.95 -10.37 -18.90
CA HIS A 264 -9.94 -10.66 -19.93
C HIS A 264 -9.97 -9.67 -21.13
N LYS A 265 -11.12 -9.02 -21.39
CA LYS A 265 -11.22 -7.95 -22.41
C LYS A 265 -10.56 -6.64 -21.99
N ARG A 266 -10.28 -6.45 -20.69
CA ARG A 266 -9.59 -5.27 -20.14
C ARG A 266 -8.08 -5.48 -20.06
N LEU A 267 -7.55 -6.35 -20.93
CA LEU A 267 -6.12 -6.59 -21.10
C LEU A 267 -5.44 -5.36 -21.72
N PHE A 268 -4.36 -4.89 -21.09
CA PHE A 268 -3.46 -3.90 -21.69
C PHE A 268 -2.01 -4.40 -21.68
N ASP A 269 -1.22 -3.89 -22.63
CA ASP A 269 0.13 -4.37 -22.95
C ASP A 269 0.25 -5.88 -23.16
N GLU A 270 -0.85 -6.53 -23.57
CA GLU A 270 -0.98 -7.99 -23.79
C GLU A 270 -0.67 -8.88 -22.56
N LYS A 271 -0.39 -8.25 -21.40
CA LYS A 271 0.15 -8.89 -20.20
C LYS A 271 -0.65 -8.60 -18.94
N PHE A 272 -1.32 -7.45 -18.86
CA PHE A 272 -1.97 -7.01 -17.62
C PHE A 272 -3.49 -6.97 -17.77
N ILE A 273 -4.20 -7.70 -16.93
CA ILE A 273 -5.66 -7.72 -16.83
C ILE A 273 -6.07 -6.80 -15.68
N GLY A 274 -7.03 -5.92 -15.91
CA GLY A 274 -7.59 -5.11 -14.83
C GLY A 274 -8.64 -4.11 -15.30
N ARG A 275 -8.43 -2.82 -15.02
CA ARG A 275 -9.41 -1.78 -15.35
C ARG A 275 -8.76 -0.51 -15.88
N GLU A 276 -9.55 0.20 -16.68
CA GLU A 276 -9.26 1.54 -17.16
C GLU A 276 -10.36 2.48 -16.66
N THR A 277 -9.96 3.57 -16.02
CA THR A 277 -10.87 4.62 -15.56
C THR A 277 -10.52 5.92 -16.25
N ARG A 278 -11.49 6.53 -16.94
CA ARG A 278 -11.36 7.88 -17.49
C ARG A 278 -12.02 8.88 -16.54
N ILE A 279 -11.26 9.89 -16.13
CA ILE A 279 -11.68 10.92 -15.19
C ILE A 279 -11.65 12.26 -15.93
N GLU A 280 -12.80 12.94 -16.00
CA GLU A 280 -12.85 14.33 -16.45
C GLU A 280 -12.39 15.24 -15.31
N LEU A 281 -11.49 16.17 -15.62
CA LEU A 281 -11.02 17.11 -14.62
C LEU A 281 -12.02 18.26 -14.44
N PRO A 282 -12.33 18.67 -13.20
CA PRO A 282 -13.26 19.77 -12.95
C PRO A 282 -12.76 21.11 -13.51
N ARG A 283 -11.44 21.22 -13.74
CA ARG A 283 -10.80 22.31 -14.47
C ARG A 283 -9.61 21.77 -15.25
N ALA A 284 -9.37 22.34 -16.43
CA ALA A 284 -8.15 22.03 -17.16
C ALA A 284 -6.92 22.47 -16.36
N ILE A 285 -5.88 21.65 -16.34
CA ILE A 285 -4.60 21.96 -15.72
C ILE A 285 -3.52 22.08 -16.78
N ARG A 286 -2.48 22.88 -16.51
CA ARG A 286 -1.36 23.04 -17.42
C ARG A 286 -0.23 22.07 -17.07
N VAL A 287 0.15 21.22 -18.02
CA VAL A 287 1.30 20.30 -17.90
C VAL A 287 2.14 20.39 -19.16
N GLY A 288 3.44 20.63 -19.03
CA GLY A 288 4.35 20.74 -20.18
C GLY A 288 3.97 21.84 -21.20
N GLY A 289 3.20 22.85 -20.78
CA GLY A 289 2.68 23.92 -21.65
C GLY A 289 1.30 23.64 -22.25
N ASP A 290 0.84 22.39 -22.26
CA ASP A 290 -0.48 22.01 -22.77
C ASP A 290 -1.54 22.02 -21.67
N PHE A 291 -2.81 22.16 -22.09
CA PHE A 291 -3.96 21.96 -21.22
C PHE A 291 -4.38 20.49 -21.23
N VAL A 292 -4.56 19.94 -20.03
CA VAL A 292 -5.06 18.59 -19.77
C VAL A 292 -6.45 18.74 -19.18
N SER A 293 -7.44 18.12 -19.82
CA SER A 293 -8.84 18.12 -19.37
C SER A 293 -9.31 16.76 -18.87
N HIS A 294 -8.58 15.69 -19.17
CA HIS A 294 -8.92 14.32 -18.78
C HIS A 294 -7.70 13.53 -18.34
N VAL A 295 -7.91 12.57 -17.44
CA VAL A 295 -6.90 11.60 -17.03
C VAL A 295 -7.43 10.19 -17.26
N ILE A 296 -6.58 9.34 -17.83
CA ILE A 296 -6.84 7.91 -17.95
C ILE A 296 -5.95 7.21 -16.92
N VAL A 297 -6.55 6.40 -16.07
CA VAL A 297 -5.85 5.56 -15.10
C VAL A 297 -6.03 4.11 -15.51
N ARG A 298 -4.93 3.40 -15.72
CA ARG A 298 -4.94 1.96 -16.00
C ARG A 298 -4.29 1.23 -14.85
N GLN A 299 -4.90 0.15 -14.39
CA GLN A 299 -4.37 -0.66 -13.29
C GLN A 299 -4.63 -2.12 -13.63
N GLY A 300 -3.58 -2.94 -13.61
CA GLY A 300 -3.72 -4.35 -13.97
C GLY A 300 -2.66 -5.25 -13.38
N ILE A 301 -3.05 -6.51 -13.20
CA ILE A 301 -2.22 -7.61 -12.73
C ILE A 301 -1.84 -8.50 -13.89
N ASN A 302 -0.66 -9.09 -13.80
CA ASN A 302 -0.17 -10.09 -14.72
C ASN A 302 -1.22 -11.20 -14.96
N ARG A 303 -1.56 -11.42 -16.22
CA ARG A 303 -2.59 -12.37 -16.63
C ARG A 303 -2.32 -13.81 -16.17
N ASP A 304 -1.04 -14.20 -16.09
CA ASP A 304 -0.64 -15.56 -15.73
C ASP A 304 -0.88 -15.75 -14.22
N ALA A 305 -0.57 -14.74 -13.41
CA ALA A 305 -0.92 -14.71 -11.99
C ALA A 305 -2.43 -14.75 -11.73
N VAL A 306 -3.23 -14.05 -12.54
CA VAL A 306 -4.70 -14.11 -12.47
C VAL A 306 -5.19 -15.52 -12.79
N SER A 307 -4.60 -16.17 -13.80
CA SER A 307 -4.96 -17.53 -14.21
C SER A 307 -4.61 -18.55 -13.11
N GLU A 308 -3.42 -18.47 -12.53
CA GLU A 308 -3.01 -19.29 -11.38
C GLU A 308 -3.95 -19.11 -10.18
N LEU A 309 -4.25 -17.87 -9.81
CA LEU A 309 -5.18 -17.60 -8.71
C LEU A 309 -6.61 -18.07 -9.02
N ALA A 310 -7.03 -18.10 -10.28
CA ALA A 310 -8.34 -18.65 -10.64
C ALA A 310 -8.41 -20.16 -10.36
N GLU A 311 -7.29 -20.88 -10.31
CA GLU A 311 -7.24 -22.30 -9.91
C GLU A 311 -7.45 -22.48 -8.41
N GLN A 312 -6.94 -21.56 -7.59
CA GLN A 312 -7.15 -21.56 -6.14
C GLN A 312 -7.13 -20.14 -5.55
N PRO A 313 -8.28 -19.44 -5.54
CA PRO A 313 -8.33 -18.07 -5.03
C PRO A 313 -8.04 -17.98 -3.53
N THR A 314 -8.42 -19.01 -2.77
CA THR A 314 -8.19 -19.09 -1.33
C THR A 314 -7.10 -20.11 -1.00
N ILE A 315 -5.89 -19.60 -0.72
CA ILE A 315 -4.76 -20.40 -0.21
C ILE A 315 -4.70 -20.22 1.30
N VAL A 316 -5.04 -21.24 2.09
CA VAL A 316 -5.08 -21.15 3.57
C VAL A 316 -3.71 -21.38 4.20
N GLU A 317 -2.86 -22.19 3.56
CA GLU A 317 -1.49 -22.41 4.00
C GLU A 317 -0.56 -21.25 3.65
N LEU A 318 0.70 -21.33 4.06
CA LEU A 318 1.69 -20.32 3.67
C LEU A 318 1.89 -20.34 2.15
N ILE A 319 1.88 -19.17 1.51
CA ILE A 319 2.08 -19.02 0.07
C ILE A 319 3.36 -19.71 -0.41
N LYS A 320 4.44 -19.66 0.38
CA LYS A 320 5.71 -20.33 0.06
C LYS A 320 5.61 -21.87 -0.07
N ASN A 321 4.52 -22.47 0.41
CA ASN A 321 4.27 -23.91 0.32
C ASN A 321 3.34 -24.26 -0.85
N SER A 322 2.75 -23.26 -1.50
CA SER A 322 1.90 -23.46 -2.67
C SER A 322 2.73 -23.68 -3.93
N GLU A 323 2.14 -24.32 -4.94
CA GLU A 323 2.78 -24.58 -6.24
C GLU A 323 2.70 -23.38 -7.21
N PHE A 324 2.28 -22.21 -6.71
CA PHE A 324 2.06 -21.02 -7.54
C PHE A 324 3.33 -20.19 -7.72
N ASP A 325 3.52 -19.67 -8.94
CA ASP A 325 4.68 -18.89 -9.36
C ASP A 325 4.44 -17.38 -9.24
N TRP A 326 3.18 -16.93 -9.14
CA TRP A 326 2.86 -15.50 -9.01
C TRP A 326 3.62 -14.75 -7.90
N PRO A 327 3.98 -15.34 -6.73
CA PRO A 327 4.76 -14.64 -5.72
C PRO A 327 6.16 -14.23 -6.21
N GLU A 328 6.73 -14.98 -7.17
CA GLU A 328 8.02 -14.67 -7.78
C GLU A 328 7.94 -13.50 -8.78
N LEU A 329 6.73 -13.18 -9.25
CA LEU A 329 6.50 -12.01 -10.10
C LEU A 329 6.56 -10.70 -9.30
N ILE A 330 6.40 -10.76 -7.97
CA ILE A 330 6.66 -9.62 -7.09
C ILE A 330 8.16 -9.30 -7.15
N GLY A 331 8.47 -8.03 -7.30
CA GLY A 331 9.86 -7.59 -7.33
C GLY A 331 9.93 -6.10 -7.05
N ARG A 332 11.09 -5.52 -7.34
CA ARG A 332 11.37 -4.10 -7.09
C ARG A 332 10.25 -3.22 -7.65
N ASN A 333 9.74 -2.33 -6.80
CA ASN A 333 8.83 -1.27 -7.19
C ASN A 333 9.59 -0.21 -8.00
N ARG A 334 9.05 0.18 -9.15
CA ARG A 334 9.63 1.20 -10.03
C ARG A 334 8.58 2.20 -10.46
N THR A 335 8.98 3.46 -10.51
CA THR A 335 8.14 4.51 -11.09
C THR A 335 8.85 5.16 -12.25
N THR A 336 8.14 5.36 -13.36
CA THR A 336 8.65 6.11 -14.52
C THR A 336 7.69 7.25 -14.86
N SER A 337 8.18 8.28 -15.54
CA SER A 337 7.35 9.35 -16.08
C SER A 337 8.01 9.99 -17.28
N ASP A 338 7.21 10.36 -18.27
CA ASP A 338 7.60 11.07 -19.50
C ASP A 338 6.89 12.42 -19.65
N GLY A 339 6.36 12.96 -18.54
CA GLY A 339 5.64 14.24 -18.47
C GLY A 339 4.13 14.11 -18.67
N PHE A 340 3.68 13.48 -19.76
CA PHE A 340 2.24 13.24 -20.01
C PHE A 340 1.75 11.89 -19.52
N SER A 341 2.66 11.00 -19.15
CA SER A 341 2.33 9.76 -18.48
C SER A 341 3.27 9.49 -17.30
N ALA A 342 2.78 8.65 -16.38
CA ALA A 342 3.57 8.06 -15.32
C ALA A 342 3.15 6.61 -15.13
N SER A 343 4.10 5.74 -14.77
CA SER A 343 3.83 4.36 -14.36
C SER A 343 4.32 4.06 -12.95
N LEU A 344 3.69 3.08 -12.31
CA LEU A 344 4.16 2.36 -11.14
C LEU A 344 4.10 0.87 -11.47
N ASP A 345 5.27 0.23 -11.49
CA ASP A 345 5.45 -1.19 -11.74
C ASP A 345 5.86 -1.87 -10.43
N ILE A 346 5.21 -2.99 -10.08
CA ILE A 346 5.59 -3.85 -8.95
C ILE A 346 6.09 -5.17 -9.53
N GLY A 347 7.41 -5.29 -9.64
CA GLY A 347 8.05 -6.40 -10.33
C GLY A 347 7.47 -6.59 -11.74
N LYS A 348 7.08 -7.83 -12.05
CA LYS A 348 6.31 -8.19 -13.25
C LYS A 348 4.84 -8.47 -12.94
N LEU A 349 4.44 -8.37 -11.68
CA LEU A 349 3.12 -8.74 -11.19
C LEU A 349 2.07 -7.68 -11.51
N PHE A 350 2.40 -6.39 -11.39
CA PHE A 350 1.40 -5.33 -11.50
C PHE A 350 1.95 -4.09 -12.18
N ARG A 351 1.07 -3.42 -12.91
CA ARG A 351 1.32 -2.11 -13.53
C ARG A 351 0.14 -1.18 -13.29
N ALA A 352 0.45 0.03 -12.84
CA ALA A 352 -0.47 1.16 -12.85
C ALA A 352 0.08 2.29 -13.72
N GLU A 353 -0.78 2.90 -14.53
CA GLU A 353 -0.45 4.03 -15.39
C GLU A 353 -1.41 5.19 -15.14
N LEU A 354 -0.86 6.40 -15.20
CA LEU A 354 -1.61 7.64 -15.22
C LEU A 354 -1.25 8.39 -16.50
N ILE A 355 -2.23 8.59 -17.38
CA ILE A 355 -2.04 9.17 -18.71
C ILE A 355 -2.88 10.45 -18.80
N LEU A 356 -2.21 11.56 -19.04
CA LEU A 356 -2.82 12.87 -19.21
C LEU A 356 -3.28 13.06 -20.65
N ARG A 357 -4.52 13.51 -20.84
CA ARG A 357 -5.12 13.77 -22.15
C ARG A 357 -5.66 15.20 -22.24
N ARG A 358 -5.52 15.76 -23.44
CA ARG A 358 -6.00 17.09 -23.79
C ARG A 358 -7.52 17.17 -23.76
#